data_AF-E3M0I5-F1
#
_entry.id   AF-E3M0I5-F1
#
_cell.length_a   1.000
_cell.length_b   1.000
_cell.length_c   1.000
_cell.angle_alpha   90.00
_cell.angle_beta   90.00
_cell.angle_gamma   90.00
#
_symmetry.space_group_name_H-M   'P 1'
#
loop_
_entity.id
_entity.type
_entity.pdbx_description
1 polymer ?
#
loop_
_entity_poly.entity_id
_entity_poly.type
_entity_poly.pdbx_seq_one_letter_code
_entity_poly.pdbx_strand_id
1 'polypeptide(L)'
;MDLQWFAAGAGAVALLFIFCHFIRVLLNILGPYVFSQPIDLKKKAGAPWAVVTGATDGIGKSYSFELARRGFNTYLVSRTQSKLEQTKKEILQQYSNVEVRFATYDFTNPSPADYQKLLDKLNEVNIGILINNVGMFFEYPDVLHEIQGGIETLANVAVVNILPPTLLSAGILPQMVSRKAGIIVNIGSAAGAVPMAKWSVYSASKKYVSWLTATLRKEYGHQGIIFQTITPLMVATKMAGSPDTSFFCPTSDAFAKSALNTIGNSSDTTGYITHQLEYEMMNLMPEFIIDKAVIRSSAKLREAALAKKEEKLLS
;
A
#
# COMPACT_ATOMS: atom_id res chain seq x y z
N MET A 1 38.57 7.52 39.08
CA MET A 1 37.91 7.91 37.82
C MET A 1 36.58 8.53 38.21
N ASP A 2 36.45 9.85 38.13
CA ASP A 2 35.37 10.57 38.81
C ASP A 2 33.99 10.25 38.24
N LEU A 3 33.04 10.03 39.14
CA LEU A 3 31.61 9.88 38.87
C LEU A 3 31.07 11.02 37.98
N GLN A 4 31.67 12.22 38.07
CA GLN A 4 31.33 13.37 37.22
C GLN A 4 31.69 13.15 35.75
N TRP A 5 32.89 12.63 35.46
CA TRP A 5 33.29 12.33 34.08
C TRP A 5 32.47 11.18 33.48
N PHE A 6 32.11 10.20 34.30
CA PHE A 6 31.19 9.13 33.90
C PHE A 6 29.79 9.67 33.57
N ALA A 7 29.21 10.50 34.45
CA ALA A 7 27.89 11.10 34.23
C ALA A 7 27.87 12.04 33.02
N ALA A 8 28.90 12.86 32.84
CA ALA A 8 29.06 13.71 31.66
C ALA A 8 29.17 12.88 30.36
N GLY A 9 29.96 11.81 30.39
CA GLY A 9 30.09 10.88 29.27
C GLY A 9 28.76 10.20 28.91
N ALA A 10 28.03 9.69 29.91
CA ALA A 10 26.72 9.08 29.71
C ALA A 10 25.69 10.09 29.17
N GLY A 11 25.69 11.32 29.68
CA GLY A 11 24.83 12.41 29.20
C GLY A 11 25.12 12.78 27.75
N ALA A 12 26.39 12.88 27.36
CA ALA A 12 26.79 13.16 25.99
C ALA A 12 26.34 12.05 25.01
N VAL A 13 26.50 10.78 25.40
CA VAL A 13 26.02 9.63 24.61
C VAL A 13 24.50 9.66 24.45
N ALA A 14 23.76 9.98 25.53
CA ALA A 14 22.30 10.08 25.47
C ALA A 14 21.83 11.22 24.54
N LEU A 15 22.46 12.41 24.62
CA LEU A 15 22.15 13.53 23.74
C LEU A 15 22.48 13.20 22.27
N LEU A 16 23.60 12.54 22.02
CA LEU A 16 23.96 12.09 20.66
C LEU A 16 22.93 11.09 20.13
N PHE A 17 22.50 10.13 20.95
CA PHE A 17 21.45 9.18 20.57
C PHE A 17 20.13 9.87 20.21
N ILE A 18 19.67 10.82 21.04
CA ILE A 18 18.46 11.61 20.78
C ILE A 18 18.60 12.41 19.49
N PHE A 19 19.75 13.07 19.29
CA PHE A 19 20.02 13.84 18.08
C PHE A 19 20.02 12.96 16.83
N CYS A 20 20.73 11.82 16.84
CA CYS A 20 20.72 10.86 15.74
C CYS A 20 19.31 10.33 15.45
N HIS A 21 18.52 10.05 16.49
CA HIS A 21 17.13 9.62 16.33
C HIS A 21 16.26 10.71 15.68
N PHE A 22 16.38 11.95 16.14
CA PHE A 22 15.68 13.11 15.56
C PHE A 22 16.05 13.31 14.09
N ILE A 23 17.34 13.30 13.77
CA ILE A 23 17.82 13.42 12.39
C ILE A 23 17.29 12.27 11.52
N ARG A 24 17.27 11.03 12.03
CA ARG A 24 16.69 9.88 11.31
C ARG A 24 15.21 10.11 10.98
N VAL A 25 14.41 10.56 11.94
CA VAL A 25 12.98 10.87 11.72
C VAL A 25 12.82 11.99 10.70
N LEU A 26 13.60 13.07 10.82
CA LEU A 26 13.56 14.18 9.87
C LEU A 26 13.91 13.74 8.45
N LEU A 27 14.93 12.88 8.30
CA LEU A 27 15.34 12.31 7.02
C LEU A 27 14.28 11.35 6.45
N ASN A 28 13.57 10.59 7.28
CA ASN A 28 12.45 9.76 6.82
C ASN A 28 11.29 10.61 6.28
N ILE A 29 11.01 11.76 6.90
CA ILE A 29 9.93 12.67 6.48
C ILE A 29 10.31 13.49 5.25
N LEU A 30 11.53 14.03 5.19
CA LEU A 30 11.93 14.96 4.12
C LEU A 30 12.66 14.24 2.97
N GLY A 31 13.35 13.14 3.24
CA GLY A 31 14.17 12.42 2.27
C GLY A 31 13.40 12.02 1.03
N PRO A 32 12.33 11.20 1.12
CA PRO A 32 11.60 10.71 -0.05
C PRO A 32 10.79 11.78 -0.79
N TYR A 33 10.45 12.89 -0.13
CA TYR A 33 9.43 13.84 -0.60
C TYR A 33 9.98 15.24 -0.95
N VAL A 34 11.12 15.64 -0.36
CA VAL A 34 11.69 16.98 -0.53
C VAL A 34 13.11 16.89 -1.10
N PHE A 35 13.95 15.99 -0.56
CA PHE A 35 15.36 15.93 -0.93
C PHE A 35 15.64 15.02 -2.14
N SER A 36 14.83 13.97 -2.32
CA SER A 36 14.98 13.03 -3.43
C SER A 36 14.25 13.52 -4.68
N GLN A 37 14.93 13.47 -5.82
CA GLN A 37 14.29 13.71 -7.11
C GLN A 37 13.62 12.43 -7.63
N PRO A 38 12.44 12.50 -8.28
CA PRO A 38 11.85 11.33 -8.90
C PRO A 38 12.81 10.71 -9.93
N ILE A 39 13.00 9.40 -9.85
CA ILE A 39 13.81 8.67 -10.83
C ILE A 39 13.08 8.54 -12.17
N ASP A 40 13.83 8.26 -13.24
CA ASP A 40 13.25 7.83 -14.51
C ASP A 40 12.64 6.43 -14.39
N LEU A 41 11.32 6.40 -14.15
CA LEU A 41 10.56 5.16 -14.01
C LEU A 41 10.60 4.32 -15.27
N LYS A 42 10.59 4.91 -16.48
CA LYS A 42 10.60 4.13 -17.73
C LYS A 42 11.91 3.37 -17.87
N LYS A 43 13.03 4.04 -17.58
CA LYS A 43 14.35 3.41 -17.58
C LYS A 43 14.46 2.28 -16.55
N LYS A 44 13.95 2.47 -15.34
CA LYS A 44 14.04 1.46 -14.26
C LYS A 44 13.06 0.30 -14.41
N ALA A 45 11.88 0.55 -14.97
CA ALA A 45 10.90 -0.48 -15.30
C ALA A 45 11.40 -1.38 -16.45
N GLY A 46 12.12 -0.81 -17.42
CA GLY A 46 12.71 -1.54 -18.54
C GLY A 46 11.69 -2.13 -19.53
N ALA A 47 10.40 -1.85 -19.36
CA ALA A 47 9.32 -2.30 -20.22
C ALA A 47 8.09 -1.37 -20.10
N PRO A 48 7.22 -1.30 -21.12
CA PRO A 48 6.23 -0.22 -21.23
C PRO A 48 4.92 -0.48 -20.48
N TRP A 49 4.64 -1.72 -20.03
CA TRP A 49 3.37 -2.05 -19.37
C TRP A 49 3.46 -1.97 -17.84
N ALA A 50 2.43 -1.38 -17.25
CA ALA A 50 2.19 -1.37 -15.82
C ALA A 50 0.90 -2.12 -15.48
N VAL A 51 0.98 -3.16 -14.65
CA VAL A 51 -0.18 -3.88 -14.13
C VAL A 51 -0.64 -3.23 -12.84
N VAL A 52 -1.94 -2.99 -12.70
CA VAL A 52 -2.53 -2.43 -11.47
C VAL A 52 -3.73 -3.27 -11.03
N THR A 53 -3.66 -3.82 -9.81
CA THR A 53 -4.78 -4.57 -9.22
C THR A 53 -5.70 -3.66 -8.40
N GLY A 54 -7.00 -3.93 -8.40
CA GLY A 54 -7.98 -3.01 -7.81
C GLY A 54 -8.06 -1.68 -8.58
N ALA A 55 -7.88 -1.72 -9.90
CA ALA A 55 -7.67 -0.56 -10.78
C ALA A 55 -8.93 0.28 -11.08
N THR A 56 -10.09 -0.07 -10.54
CA THR A 56 -11.38 0.53 -10.92
C THR A 56 -11.94 1.54 -9.93
N ASP A 57 -11.30 1.70 -8.77
CA ASP A 57 -11.70 2.68 -7.76
C ASP A 57 -10.50 3.13 -6.91
N GLY A 58 -10.67 4.24 -6.19
CA GLY A 58 -9.71 4.76 -5.21
C GLY A 58 -8.25 4.81 -5.70
N ILE A 59 -7.33 4.39 -4.83
CA ILE A 59 -5.88 4.45 -5.05
C ILE A 59 -5.47 3.73 -6.34
N GLY A 60 -5.96 2.51 -6.59
CA GLY A 60 -5.60 1.74 -7.78
C GLY A 60 -6.03 2.40 -9.08
N LYS A 61 -7.22 3.02 -9.11
CA LYS A 61 -7.65 3.81 -10.27
C LYS A 61 -6.71 5.00 -10.48
N SER A 62 -6.43 5.77 -9.44
CA SER A 62 -5.52 6.92 -9.52
C SER A 62 -4.10 6.55 -9.95
N TYR A 63 -3.56 5.40 -9.49
CA TYR A 63 -2.29 4.86 -9.98
C TYR A 63 -2.34 4.57 -11.48
N SER A 64 -3.44 3.98 -11.97
CA SER A 64 -3.61 3.67 -13.39
C SER A 64 -3.58 4.94 -14.25
N PHE A 65 -4.31 5.98 -13.85
CA PHE A 65 -4.29 7.27 -14.54
C PHE A 65 -2.93 7.94 -14.50
N GLU A 66 -2.27 7.96 -13.35
CA GLU A 66 -0.98 8.61 -13.20
C GLU A 66 0.14 7.86 -13.96
N LEU A 67 0.08 6.53 -14.02
CA LEU A 67 0.99 5.73 -14.85
C LEU A 67 0.77 5.98 -16.34
N ALA A 68 -0.49 6.04 -16.78
CA ALA A 68 -0.85 6.42 -18.15
C ALA A 68 -0.37 7.85 -18.49
N ARG A 69 -0.53 8.81 -17.57
CA ARG A 69 0.00 10.18 -17.70
C ARG A 69 1.52 10.20 -17.86
N ARG A 70 2.23 9.27 -17.21
CA ARG A 70 3.69 9.07 -17.35
C ARG A 70 4.07 8.27 -18.60
N GLY A 71 3.09 7.92 -19.45
CA GLY A 71 3.28 7.25 -20.73
C GLY A 71 3.54 5.75 -20.62
N PHE A 72 3.08 5.09 -19.56
CA PHE A 72 3.01 3.63 -19.50
C PHE A 72 1.69 3.14 -20.11
N ASN A 73 1.74 2.00 -20.80
CA ASN A 73 0.54 1.23 -21.09
C ASN A 73 0.05 0.62 -19.77
N THR A 74 -1.26 0.55 -19.57
CA THR A 74 -1.83 0.04 -18.31
C THR A 74 -2.62 -1.25 -18.53
N TYR A 75 -2.33 -2.26 -17.71
CA TYR A 75 -3.11 -3.48 -17.62
C TYR A 75 -3.92 -3.47 -16.32
N LEU A 76 -5.23 -3.26 -16.44
CA LEU A 76 -6.13 -3.10 -15.30
C LEU A 76 -6.66 -4.46 -14.85
N VAL A 77 -6.56 -4.77 -13.56
CA VAL A 77 -7.13 -6.02 -12.99
C VAL A 77 -8.10 -5.67 -11.88
N SER A 78 -9.37 -6.03 -12.05
CA SER A 78 -10.45 -5.85 -11.07
C SER A 78 -11.56 -6.86 -11.31
N ARG A 79 -12.53 -6.91 -10.40
CA ARG A 79 -13.61 -7.92 -10.41
C ARG A 79 -14.80 -7.55 -11.29
N THR A 80 -15.00 -6.27 -11.56
CA THR A 80 -16.20 -5.76 -12.24
C THR A 80 -15.86 -5.31 -13.66
N GLN A 81 -16.28 -6.08 -14.66
CA GLN A 81 -15.98 -5.82 -16.07
C GLN A 81 -16.45 -4.43 -16.54
N SER A 82 -17.69 -4.04 -16.25
CA SER A 82 -18.22 -2.73 -16.68
C SER A 82 -17.41 -1.55 -16.12
N LYS A 83 -16.91 -1.65 -14.89
CA LYS A 83 -16.02 -0.62 -14.30
C LYS A 83 -14.63 -0.61 -14.96
N LEU A 84 -14.11 -1.76 -15.38
CA LEU A 84 -12.85 -1.86 -16.11
C LEU A 84 -12.97 -1.20 -17.49
N GLU A 85 -14.05 -1.49 -18.21
CA GLU A 85 -14.36 -0.88 -19.52
C GLU A 85 -14.49 0.64 -19.40
N GLN A 86 -15.22 1.12 -18.39
CA GLN A 86 -15.35 2.55 -18.11
C GLN A 86 -14.00 3.19 -17.77
N THR A 87 -13.21 2.58 -16.88
CA THR A 87 -11.89 3.10 -16.50
C THR A 87 -10.95 3.15 -17.71
N LYS A 88 -10.95 2.11 -18.55
CA LYS A 88 -10.21 2.08 -19.81
C LYS A 88 -10.60 3.24 -20.72
N LYS A 89 -11.90 3.47 -20.91
CA LYS A 89 -12.41 4.56 -21.74
C LYS A 89 -11.95 5.92 -21.23
N GLU A 90 -12.05 6.16 -19.92
CA GLU A 90 -11.64 7.42 -19.31
C GLU A 90 -10.13 7.67 -19.44
N ILE A 91 -9.29 6.65 -19.27
CA ILE A 91 -7.83 6.76 -19.47
C ILE A 91 -7.52 7.13 -20.92
N LEU A 92 -8.10 6.39 -21.89
CA LEU A 92 -7.85 6.62 -23.31
C LEU A 92 -8.40 7.98 -23.82
N GLN A 93 -9.42 8.53 -23.16
CA GLN A 93 -9.90 9.88 -23.44
C GLN A 93 -8.92 10.97 -23.00
N GLN A 94 -8.15 10.75 -21.94
CA GLN A 94 -7.17 11.72 -21.42
C GLN A 94 -5.77 11.52 -22.03
N TYR A 95 -5.42 10.29 -22.41
CA TYR A 95 -4.08 9.91 -22.86
C TYR A 95 -4.17 9.07 -24.13
N SER A 96 -3.95 9.70 -25.29
CA SER A 96 -4.09 9.05 -26.61
C SER A 96 -2.88 8.22 -27.04
N ASN A 97 -1.75 8.37 -26.35
CA ASN A 97 -0.47 7.75 -26.69
C ASN A 97 -0.13 6.49 -25.86
N VAL A 98 -1.13 5.91 -25.19
CA VAL A 98 -0.98 4.70 -24.37
C VAL A 98 -2.01 3.65 -24.76
N GLU A 99 -1.68 2.39 -24.52
CA GLU A 99 -2.62 1.28 -24.61
C GLU A 99 -3.19 0.92 -23.24
N VAL A 100 -4.45 0.47 -23.23
CA VAL A 100 -5.12 -0.03 -22.04
C VAL A 100 -5.72 -1.40 -22.31
N ARG A 101 -5.27 -2.40 -21.56
CA ARG A 101 -5.84 -3.76 -21.50
C ARG A 101 -6.43 -3.99 -20.11
N PHE A 102 -7.31 -4.97 -19.99
CA PHE A 102 -7.83 -5.35 -18.68
C PHE A 102 -8.13 -6.85 -18.60
N ALA A 103 -8.16 -7.36 -17.37
CA ALA A 103 -8.64 -8.70 -17.06
C ALA A 103 -9.61 -8.63 -15.88
N THR A 104 -10.77 -9.25 -16.05
CA THR A 104 -11.71 -9.46 -14.95
C THR A 104 -11.21 -10.62 -14.09
N TYR A 105 -11.00 -10.38 -12.80
CA TYR A 105 -10.55 -11.40 -11.86
C TYR A 105 -11.07 -11.11 -10.46
N ASP A 106 -11.74 -12.08 -9.83
CA ASP A 106 -12.17 -12.00 -8.44
C ASP A 106 -11.16 -12.66 -7.50
N PHE A 107 -10.58 -11.86 -6.61
CA PHE A 107 -9.55 -12.30 -5.68
C PHE A 107 -10.11 -13.02 -4.43
N THR A 108 -11.44 -13.03 -4.20
CA THR A 108 -12.04 -13.70 -3.03
C THR A 108 -12.16 -15.21 -3.20
N ASN A 109 -12.16 -15.72 -4.43
CA ASN A 109 -12.20 -17.16 -4.70
C ASN A 109 -10.92 -17.63 -5.42
N PRO A 110 -9.77 -17.62 -4.73
CA PRO A 110 -8.49 -17.90 -5.36
C PRO A 110 -8.33 -19.40 -5.63
N SER A 111 -8.01 -19.75 -6.88
CA SER A 111 -7.44 -21.05 -7.20
C SER A 111 -6.10 -20.88 -7.93
N PRO A 112 -5.10 -21.77 -7.71
CA PRO A 112 -3.84 -21.72 -8.45
C PRO A 112 -4.05 -21.75 -9.97
N ALA A 113 -5.02 -22.53 -10.45
CA ALA A 113 -5.36 -22.60 -11.87
C ALA A 113 -5.90 -21.27 -12.41
N ASP A 114 -6.72 -20.55 -11.66
CA ASP A 114 -7.25 -19.26 -12.10
C ASP A 114 -6.20 -18.15 -12.03
N TYR A 115 -5.30 -18.18 -11.04
CA TYR A 115 -4.12 -17.32 -11.04
C TYR A 115 -3.23 -17.59 -12.25
N GLN A 116 -3.03 -18.85 -12.62
CA GLN A 116 -2.24 -19.19 -13.80
C GLN A 116 -2.88 -18.61 -15.07
N LYS A 117 -4.20 -18.77 -15.27
CA LYS A 117 -4.91 -18.14 -16.40
C LYS A 117 -4.77 -16.62 -16.44
N LEU A 118 -4.78 -15.96 -15.28
CA LEU A 118 -4.54 -14.51 -15.20
C LEU A 118 -3.09 -14.18 -15.57
N LEU A 119 -2.12 -14.91 -15.03
CA LEU A 119 -0.70 -14.73 -15.32
C LEU A 119 -0.36 -14.98 -16.80
N ASP A 120 -0.97 -15.98 -17.43
CA ASP A 120 -0.81 -16.26 -18.86
C ASP A 120 -1.20 -15.02 -19.69
N LYS A 121 -2.35 -14.42 -19.39
CA LYS A 121 -2.80 -13.17 -20.04
C LYS A 121 -1.87 -11.99 -19.75
N LEU A 122 -1.43 -11.83 -18.50
CA LEU A 122 -0.54 -10.73 -18.11
C LEU A 122 0.83 -10.86 -18.79
N ASN A 123 1.34 -12.09 -18.96
CA ASN A 123 2.63 -12.36 -19.60
C ASN A 123 2.59 -12.28 -21.14
N GLU A 124 1.43 -12.01 -21.76
CA GLU A 124 1.35 -11.63 -23.18
C GLU A 124 2.01 -10.27 -23.46
N VAL A 125 2.28 -9.48 -22.44
CA VAL A 125 2.94 -8.17 -22.55
C VAL A 125 4.19 -8.09 -21.67
N ASN A 126 5.14 -7.25 -22.08
CA ASN A 126 6.33 -6.96 -21.30
C ASN A 126 5.99 -6.00 -20.16
N ILE A 127 5.93 -6.52 -18.94
CA ILE A 127 5.58 -5.80 -17.72
C ILE A 127 6.84 -5.21 -17.09
N GLY A 128 6.83 -3.89 -16.94
CA GLY A 128 7.88 -3.14 -16.25
C GLY A 128 7.50 -2.73 -14.83
N ILE A 129 6.19 -2.58 -14.55
CA ILE A 129 5.69 -2.18 -13.23
C ILE A 129 4.53 -3.09 -12.81
N LEU A 130 4.54 -3.59 -11.58
CA LEU A 130 3.41 -4.26 -10.93
C LEU A 130 3.01 -3.46 -9.68
N ILE A 131 1.79 -2.96 -9.65
CA ILE A 131 1.17 -2.32 -8.48
C ILE A 131 0.16 -3.30 -7.86
N ASN A 132 0.58 -3.99 -6.80
CA ASN A 132 -0.31 -4.82 -5.99
C ASN A 132 -1.09 -3.94 -5.02
N ASN A 133 -2.23 -3.44 -5.47
CA ASN A 133 -3.09 -2.51 -4.73
C ASN A 133 -4.40 -3.14 -4.23
N VAL A 134 -4.90 -4.19 -4.88
CA VAL A 134 -6.15 -4.83 -4.46
C VAL A 134 -6.09 -5.20 -2.97
N GLY A 135 -7.19 -4.94 -2.27
CA GLY A 135 -7.29 -5.24 -0.86
C GLY A 135 -8.73 -5.21 -0.37
N MET A 136 -8.94 -5.86 0.77
CA MET A 136 -10.19 -5.87 1.52
C MET A 136 -9.92 -5.64 3.00
N PHE A 137 -10.90 -5.09 3.68
CA PHE A 137 -10.91 -4.87 5.11
C PHE A 137 -12.35 -5.01 5.62
N PHE A 138 -12.54 -5.02 6.94
CA PHE A 138 -13.87 -5.11 7.55
C PHE A 138 -14.64 -3.79 7.38
N GLU A 139 -15.97 -3.85 7.29
CA GLU A 139 -16.81 -2.64 7.19
C GLU A 139 -16.57 -1.69 8.38
N TYR A 140 -16.35 -2.25 9.56
CA TYR A 140 -15.98 -1.54 10.79
C TYR A 140 -15.12 -2.48 11.66
N PRO A 141 -14.37 -1.96 12.65
CA PRO A 141 -13.58 -2.80 13.54
C PRO A 141 -14.49 -3.66 14.42
N ASP A 142 -14.23 -4.97 14.48
CA ASP A 142 -14.94 -5.88 15.38
C ASP A 142 -14.03 -6.96 16.00
N VAL A 143 -14.52 -7.63 17.03
CA VAL A 143 -13.84 -8.80 17.60
C VAL A 143 -13.95 -9.98 16.65
N LEU A 144 -12.88 -10.79 16.60
CA LEU A 144 -12.69 -11.79 15.54
C LEU A 144 -13.88 -12.75 15.34
N HIS A 145 -14.55 -13.16 16.42
CA HIS A 145 -15.65 -14.12 16.39
C HIS A 145 -17.03 -13.49 16.10
N GLU A 146 -17.13 -12.16 16.06
CA GLU A 146 -18.38 -11.43 15.78
C GLU A 146 -18.36 -10.71 14.42
N ILE A 147 -17.26 -10.83 13.65
CA ILE A 147 -17.11 -10.20 12.34
C ILE A 147 -18.28 -10.57 11.43
N GLN A 148 -18.92 -9.55 10.85
CA GLN A 148 -20.01 -9.72 9.90
C GLN A 148 -19.57 -10.57 8.69
N GLY A 149 -20.38 -11.57 8.35
CA GLY A 149 -20.06 -12.59 7.33
C GLY A 149 -19.14 -13.72 7.83
N GLY A 150 -18.71 -13.68 9.09
CA GLY A 150 -18.04 -14.78 9.78
C GLY A 150 -16.76 -15.27 9.08
N ILE A 151 -16.60 -16.59 9.02
CA ILE A 151 -15.42 -17.27 8.47
C ILE A 151 -15.14 -16.87 7.02
N GLU A 152 -16.18 -16.67 6.21
CA GLU A 152 -16.02 -16.29 4.80
C GLU A 152 -15.37 -14.91 4.64
N THR A 153 -15.84 -13.90 5.38
CA THR A 153 -15.22 -12.57 5.39
C THR A 153 -13.77 -12.63 5.85
N LEU A 154 -13.49 -13.39 6.93
CA LEU A 154 -12.14 -13.56 7.45
C LEU A 154 -11.20 -14.19 6.41
N ALA A 155 -11.66 -15.26 5.74
CA ALA A 155 -10.92 -15.92 4.67
C ALA A 155 -10.68 -14.96 3.50
N ASN A 156 -11.72 -14.25 3.05
CA ASN A 156 -11.65 -13.28 1.95
C ASN A 156 -10.63 -12.17 2.24
N VAL A 157 -10.64 -11.57 3.43
CA VAL A 157 -9.66 -10.54 3.82
C VAL A 157 -8.24 -11.10 3.81
N ALA A 158 -8.03 -12.31 4.34
CA ALA A 158 -6.73 -12.96 4.32
C ALA A 158 -6.25 -13.18 2.88
N VAL A 159 -7.03 -13.86 2.05
CA VAL A 159 -6.59 -14.26 0.70
C VAL A 159 -6.41 -13.07 -0.23
N VAL A 160 -7.33 -12.09 -0.22
CA VAL A 160 -7.24 -10.93 -1.12
C VAL A 160 -6.06 -10.04 -0.78
N ASN A 161 -5.66 -9.93 0.49
CA ASN A 161 -4.54 -9.08 0.88
C ASN A 161 -3.18 -9.77 0.76
N ILE A 162 -3.14 -11.11 0.84
CA ILE A 162 -1.90 -11.91 0.90
C ILE A 162 -1.55 -12.50 -0.47
N LEU A 163 -2.50 -13.14 -1.15
CA LEU A 163 -2.19 -13.93 -2.35
C LEU A 163 -1.81 -13.07 -3.56
N PRO A 164 -2.46 -11.94 -3.88
CA PRO A 164 -2.08 -11.13 -5.04
C PRO A 164 -0.62 -10.65 -5.00
N PRO A 165 -0.11 -10.00 -3.92
CA PRO A 165 1.27 -9.58 -3.89
C PRO A 165 2.26 -10.75 -3.92
N THR A 166 1.85 -11.96 -3.56
CA THR A 166 2.70 -13.16 -3.62
C THR A 166 2.70 -13.77 -5.02
N LEU A 167 1.53 -14.18 -5.51
CA LEU A 167 1.38 -14.98 -6.73
C LEU A 167 1.59 -14.16 -7.99
N LEU A 168 1.12 -12.90 -8.04
CA LEU A 168 1.36 -12.03 -9.19
C LEU A 168 2.83 -11.64 -9.28
N SER A 169 3.46 -11.36 -8.14
CA SER A 169 4.91 -11.11 -8.11
C SER A 169 5.66 -12.34 -8.61
N ALA A 170 5.36 -13.54 -8.08
CA ALA A 170 6.03 -14.78 -8.50
C ALA A 170 5.89 -15.07 -10.01
N GLY A 171 4.72 -14.80 -10.60
CA GLY A 171 4.47 -15.05 -12.03
C GLY A 171 5.03 -13.97 -12.98
N ILE A 172 5.23 -12.74 -12.51
CA ILE A 172 5.76 -11.62 -13.32
C ILE A 172 7.27 -11.44 -13.14
N LEU A 173 7.82 -11.78 -11.97
CA LEU A 173 9.24 -11.70 -11.65
C LEU A 173 10.18 -12.31 -12.72
N PRO A 174 9.88 -13.47 -13.32
CA PRO A 174 10.79 -14.10 -14.30
C PRO A 174 11.17 -13.18 -15.47
N GLN A 175 10.21 -12.43 -16.02
CA GLN A 175 10.49 -11.49 -17.12
C GLN A 175 11.21 -10.21 -16.67
N MET A 176 11.10 -9.82 -15.39
CA MET A 176 11.87 -8.71 -14.81
C MET A 176 13.32 -9.13 -14.53
N VAL A 177 13.52 -10.35 -14.01
CA VAL A 177 14.83 -10.96 -13.74
C VAL A 177 15.63 -11.12 -15.03
N SER A 178 15.02 -11.69 -16.08
CA SER A 178 15.72 -11.91 -17.35
C SER A 178 16.26 -10.62 -17.98
N ARG A 179 15.54 -9.50 -17.78
CA ARG A 179 15.91 -8.17 -18.28
C ARG A 179 16.69 -7.32 -17.27
N LYS A 180 16.85 -7.78 -16.02
CA LYS A 180 17.49 -7.06 -14.91
C LYS A 180 16.88 -5.67 -14.65
N ALA A 181 15.58 -5.54 -14.87
CA ALA A 181 14.84 -4.29 -14.73
C ALA A 181 13.36 -4.57 -14.48
N GLY A 182 12.79 -3.88 -13.49
CA GLY A 182 11.39 -4.02 -13.10
C GLY A 182 11.10 -3.32 -11.79
N ILE A 183 9.82 -3.02 -11.54
CA ILE A 183 9.37 -2.35 -10.33
C ILE A 183 8.14 -3.10 -9.80
N ILE A 184 8.20 -3.53 -8.53
CA ILE A 184 7.07 -4.11 -7.81
C ILE A 184 6.75 -3.22 -6.62
N VAL A 185 5.55 -2.66 -6.61
CA VAL A 185 5.03 -1.84 -5.52
C VAL A 185 3.88 -2.58 -4.85
N ASN A 186 4.01 -2.79 -3.55
CA ASN A 186 2.97 -3.44 -2.75
C ASN A 186 2.33 -2.42 -1.82
N ILE A 187 1.01 -2.27 -1.91
CA ILE A 187 0.26 -1.34 -1.07
C ILE A 187 -0.08 -2.00 0.27
N GLY A 188 0.70 -1.65 1.28
CA GLY A 188 0.49 -1.96 2.69
C GLY A 188 -0.61 -1.11 3.31
N SER A 189 -0.42 -0.76 4.59
CA SER A 189 -1.30 0.11 5.38
C SER A 189 -0.62 0.39 6.71
N ALA A 190 -0.81 1.57 7.29
CA ALA A 190 -0.35 1.86 8.64
C ALA A 190 -0.92 0.86 9.68
N ALA A 191 -2.06 0.24 9.37
CA ALA A 191 -2.62 -0.85 10.17
C ALA A 191 -1.72 -2.10 10.26
N GLY A 192 -0.73 -2.24 9.37
CA GLY A 192 0.28 -3.31 9.43
C GLY A 192 1.55 -2.91 10.21
N ALA A 193 1.65 -1.67 10.69
CA ALA A 193 2.81 -1.22 11.45
C ALA A 193 2.69 -1.49 12.94
N VAL A 194 1.45 -1.49 13.46
CA VAL A 194 1.13 -1.77 14.86
C VAL A 194 -0.03 -2.78 14.95
N PRO A 195 -0.13 -3.58 16.02
CA PRO A 195 -1.26 -4.49 16.22
C PRO A 195 -2.58 -3.71 16.39
N MET A 196 -3.37 -3.62 15.31
CA MET A 196 -4.61 -2.85 15.35
C MET A 196 -5.75 -3.65 16.00
N ALA A 197 -6.10 -3.30 17.24
CA ALA A 197 -7.22 -3.92 17.96
C ALA A 197 -8.51 -3.89 17.12
N LYS A 198 -9.23 -5.02 17.08
CA LYS A 198 -10.48 -5.21 16.30
C LYS A 198 -10.32 -5.12 14.76
N TRP A 199 -9.08 -5.06 14.27
CA TRP A 199 -8.73 -5.14 12.85
C TRP A 199 -7.89 -6.39 12.54
N SER A 200 -8.10 -7.46 13.30
CA SER A 200 -7.31 -8.70 13.35
C SER A 200 -6.64 -9.13 12.03
N VAL A 201 -7.38 -9.81 11.15
CA VAL A 201 -6.85 -10.40 9.90
C VAL A 201 -6.35 -9.31 8.96
N TYR A 202 -7.00 -8.14 8.94
CA TYR A 202 -6.57 -7.01 8.12
C TYR A 202 -5.17 -6.51 8.52
N SER A 203 -4.96 -6.19 9.80
CA SER A 203 -3.68 -5.73 10.35
C SER A 203 -2.57 -6.76 10.11
N ALA A 204 -2.83 -8.03 10.43
CA ALA A 204 -1.88 -9.12 10.19
C ALA A 204 -1.52 -9.26 8.70
N SER A 205 -2.51 -9.22 7.80
CA SER A 205 -2.27 -9.30 6.35
C SER A 205 -1.43 -8.12 5.83
N LYS A 206 -1.60 -6.92 6.37
CA LYS A 206 -0.81 -5.75 5.97
C LYS A 206 0.62 -5.80 6.51
N LYS A 207 0.84 -6.41 7.68
CA LYS A 207 2.20 -6.76 8.13
C LYS A 207 2.86 -7.76 7.17
N TYR A 208 2.14 -8.81 6.76
CA TYR A 208 2.63 -9.78 5.77
C TYR A 208 3.12 -9.10 4.50
N VAL A 209 2.35 -8.16 3.94
CA VAL A 209 2.74 -7.43 2.72
C VAL A 209 4.07 -6.69 2.90
N SER A 210 4.27 -5.99 4.02
CA SER A 210 5.53 -5.27 4.28
C SER A 210 6.73 -6.22 4.39
N TRP A 211 6.56 -7.36 5.08
CA TRP A 211 7.61 -8.36 5.23
C TRP A 211 7.92 -9.10 3.94
N LEU A 212 6.91 -9.52 3.19
CA LEU A 212 7.08 -10.12 1.86
C LEU A 212 7.91 -9.19 0.96
N THR A 213 7.55 -7.91 0.89
CA THR A 213 8.24 -6.93 0.05
C THR A 213 9.70 -6.75 0.46
N ALA A 214 9.95 -6.62 1.77
CA ALA A 214 11.31 -6.47 2.29
C ALA A 214 12.18 -7.71 2.04
N THR A 215 11.60 -8.91 2.12
CA THR A 215 12.28 -10.17 1.80
C THR A 215 12.60 -10.26 0.31
N LEU A 216 11.62 -10.04 -0.57
CA LEU A 216 11.84 -10.04 -2.03
C LEU A 216 12.89 -9.00 -2.45
N ARG A 217 12.94 -7.84 -1.80
CA ARG A 217 13.98 -6.82 -2.02
C ARG A 217 15.39 -7.37 -1.75
N LYS A 218 15.57 -8.16 -0.68
CA LYS A 218 16.86 -8.78 -0.36
C LYS A 218 17.23 -9.88 -1.35
N GLU A 219 16.24 -10.64 -1.81
CA GLU A 219 16.41 -11.74 -2.76
C GLU A 219 16.71 -11.28 -4.19
N TYR A 220 16.08 -10.18 -4.64
CA TYR A 220 16.09 -9.79 -6.06
C TYR A 220 16.62 -8.37 -6.33
N GLY A 221 16.83 -7.55 -5.30
CA GLY A 221 17.27 -6.15 -5.47
C GLY A 221 18.62 -6.02 -6.19
N HIS A 222 19.54 -6.96 -5.96
CA HIS A 222 20.83 -7.02 -6.64
C HIS A 222 20.72 -7.32 -8.15
N GLN A 223 19.56 -7.77 -8.61
CA GLN A 223 19.27 -8.06 -10.02
C GLN A 223 18.68 -6.84 -10.75
N GLY A 224 18.67 -5.65 -10.13
CA GLY A 224 18.19 -4.41 -10.75
C GLY A 224 16.67 -4.18 -10.62
N ILE A 225 15.97 -5.02 -9.86
CA ILE A 225 14.52 -4.93 -9.62
C ILE A 225 14.26 -4.08 -8.38
N ILE A 226 13.35 -3.11 -8.49
CA ILE A 226 12.94 -2.24 -7.38
C ILE A 226 11.72 -2.87 -6.69
N PHE A 227 11.82 -3.06 -5.38
CA PHE A 227 10.70 -3.45 -4.53
C PHE A 227 10.40 -2.34 -3.53
N GLN A 228 9.18 -1.82 -3.52
CA GLN A 228 8.77 -0.78 -2.59
C GLN A 228 7.48 -1.14 -1.86
N THR A 229 7.46 -0.92 -0.55
CA THR A 229 6.21 -0.91 0.21
C THR A 229 5.73 0.53 0.34
N ILE A 230 4.48 0.76 -0.05
CA ILE A 230 3.77 1.99 0.26
C ILE A 230 2.82 1.66 1.41
N THR A 231 2.87 2.42 2.50
CA THR A 231 2.09 2.23 3.73
C THR A 231 1.13 3.41 3.92
N PRO A 232 0.00 3.46 3.19
CA PRO A 232 -0.92 4.58 3.32
C PRO A 232 -1.52 4.67 4.73
N LEU A 233 -1.89 5.89 5.11
CA LEU A 233 -2.89 6.18 6.13
C LEU A 233 -4.22 6.50 5.42
N MET A 234 -5.01 7.43 5.94
CA MET A 234 -6.35 7.73 5.40
C MET A 234 -6.26 8.40 4.03
N VAL A 235 -6.86 7.80 3.00
CA VAL A 235 -6.99 8.41 1.67
C VAL A 235 -8.47 8.50 1.33
N ALA A 236 -8.90 9.66 0.82
CA ALA A 236 -10.28 9.92 0.44
C ALA A 236 -10.69 9.01 -0.73
N THR A 237 -11.29 7.87 -0.40
CA THR A 237 -11.74 6.83 -1.33
C THR A 237 -13.08 6.27 -0.87
N LYS A 238 -13.84 5.68 -1.80
CA LYS A 238 -15.10 5.00 -1.46
C LYS A 238 -14.90 3.85 -0.49
N MET A 239 -13.76 3.15 -0.61
CA MET A 239 -13.38 2.09 0.31
C MET A 239 -13.31 2.61 1.75
N ALA A 240 -12.73 3.80 1.97
CA ALA A 240 -12.65 4.43 3.28
C ALA A 240 -13.94 5.15 3.73
N GLY A 241 -15.06 4.96 3.02
CA GLY A 241 -16.33 5.64 3.32
C GLY A 241 -16.43 7.07 2.78
N SER A 242 -15.57 7.45 1.81
CA SER A 242 -15.52 8.79 1.20
C SER A 242 -15.38 9.93 2.20
N PRO A 243 -14.35 9.93 3.06
CA PRO A 243 -14.12 11.03 3.99
C PRO A 243 -13.80 12.33 3.23
N ASP A 244 -14.07 13.46 3.87
CA ASP A 244 -13.65 14.76 3.36
C ASP A 244 -12.12 14.84 3.27
N THR A 245 -11.65 15.55 2.25
CA THR A 245 -10.21 15.80 2.09
C THR A 245 -9.71 16.74 3.17
N SER A 246 -8.53 16.46 3.72
CA SER A 246 -7.89 17.29 4.75
C SER A 246 -6.38 17.24 4.60
N PHE A 247 -5.66 17.94 5.48
CA PHE A 247 -4.20 17.90 5.51
C PHE A 247 -3.63 16.48 5.67
N PHE A 248 -4.32 15.61 6.44
CA PHE A 248 -3.95 14.22 6.69
C PHE A 248 -4.77 13.21 5.86
N CYS A 249 -5.65 13.70 4.97
CA CYS A 249 -6.49 12.86 4.12
C CYS A 249 -6.48 13.41 2.69
N PRO A 250 -5.45 13.07 1.88
CA PRO A 250 -5.37 13.51 0.49
C PRO A 250 -6.41 12.79 -0.39
N THR A 251 -6.66 13.36 -1.57
CA THR A 251 -7.36 12.63 -2.64
C THR A 251 -6.50 11.46 -3.12
N SER A 252 -7.14 10.42 -3.70
CA SER A 252 -6.40 9.31 -4.28
C SER A 252 -5.47 9.72 -5.43
N ASP A 253 -5.81 10.78 -6.18
CA ASP A 253 -4.99 11.30 -7.27
C ASP A 253 -3.72 11.98 -6.76
N ALA A 254 -3.85 12.88 -5.78
CA ALA A 254 -2.71 13.52 -5.14
C ALA A 254 -1.80 12.48 -4.47
N PHE A 255 -2.41 11.49 -3.80
CA PHE A 255 -1.72 10.37 -3.20
C PHE A 255 -0.92 9.55 -4.23
N ALA A 256 -1.55 9.09 -5.32
CA ALA A 256 -0.89 8.26 -6.32
C ALA A 256 0.27 8.99 -7.02
N LYS A 257 0.09 10.27 -7.35
CA LYS A 257 1.14 11.13 -7.92
C LYS A 257 2.35 11.25 -6.99
N SER A 258 2.10 11.54 -5.72
CA SER A 258 3.14 11.62 -4.70
C SER A 258 3.85 10.28 -4.51
N ALA A 259 3.10 9.20 -4.35
CA ALA A 259 3.66 7.88 -4.08
C ALA A 259 4.56 7.39 -5.24
N LEU A 260 4.13 7.58 -6.50
CA LEU A 260 4.93 7.26 -7.68
C LEU A 260 6.23 8.08 -7.78
N ASN A 261 6.29 9.28 -7.18
CA ASN A 261 7.53 10.07 -7.10
C ASN A 261 8.53 9.52 -6.08
N THR A 262 8.08 8.71 -5.12
CA THR A 262 8.97 8.12 -4.10
C THR A 262 9.61 6.81 -4.52
N ILE A 263 9.15 6.18 -5.63
CA ILE A 263 9.65 4.89 -6.10
C ILE A 263 11.16 4.97 -6.35
N GLY A 264 11.89 3.97 -5.85
CA GLY A 264 13.34 3.86 -6.02
C GLY A 264 14.17 4.80 -5.15
N ASN A 265 13.56 5.81 -4.53
CA ASN A 265 14.24 6.74 -3.61
C ASN A 265 14.23 6.25 -2.16
N SER A 266 13.20 5.49 -1.78
CA SER A 266 13.14 4.79 -0.51
C SER A 266 12.59 3.38 -0.70
N SER A 267 13.03 2.46 0.14
CA SER A 267 12.49 1.11 0.20
C SER A 267 11.06 1.08 0.71
N ASP A 268 10.75 1.93 1.69
CA ASP A 268 9.47 1.94 2.37
C ASP A 268 9.07 3.41 2.62
N THR A 269 7.85 3.77 2.23
CA THR A 269 7.28 5.11 2.47
C THR A 269 5.79 4.99 2.77
N THR A 270 5.17 6.06 3.22
CA THR A 270 3.70 6.14 3.31
C THR A 270 3.02 6.62 2.03
N GLY A 271 3.79 6.98 1.00
CA GLY A 271 3.32 7.51 -0.28
C GLY A 271 2.95 8.99 -0.27
N TYR A 272 2.82 9.62 0.90
CA TYR A 272 2.44 11.03 1.04
C TYR A 272 3.11 11.66 2.27
N ILE A 273 3.61 12.89 2.14
CA ILE A 273 4.44 13.49 3.20
C ILE A 273 3.73 13.65 4.54
N THR A 274 2.44 14.02 4.54
CA THR A 274 1.67 14.19 5.79
C THR A 274 1.38 12.85 6.45
N HIS A 275 1.14 11.79 5.66
CA HIS A 275 1.11 10.43 6.18
C HIS A 275 2.46 10.02 6.79
N GLN A 276 3.58 10.41 6.18
CA GLN A 276 4.91 10.08 6.73
C GLN A 276 5.13 10.78 8.07
N LEU A 277 4.69 12.03 8.20
CA LEU A 277 4.70 12.76 9.46
C LEU A 277 3.88 12.00 10.53
N GLU A 278 2.63 11.64 10.24
CA GLU A 278 1.78 10.87 11.17
C GLU A 278 2.41 9.52 11.55
N TYR A 279 2.99 8.83 10.57
CA TYR A 279 3.64 7.54 10.77
C TYR A 279 4.86 7.63 11.68
N GLU A 280 5.73 8.63 11.49
CA GLU A 280 6.89 8.84 12.36
C GLU A 280 6.46 9.32 13.75
N MET A 281 5.42 10.16 13.85
CA MET A 281 4.85 10.54 15.15
C MET A 281 4.31 9.32 15.91
N MET A 282 3.67 8.38 15.21
CA MET A 282 3.22 7.11 15.78
C MET A 282 4.39 6.28 16.31
N ASN A 283 5.49 6.18 15.54
CA ASN A 283 6.68 5.40 15.92
C ASN A 283 7.51 6.05 17.06
N LEU A 284 7.33 7.34 17.32
CA LEU A 284 7.97 8.04 18.44
C LEU A 284 7.28 7.79 19.79
N MET A 285 6.00 7.39 19.76
CA MET A 285 5.25 7.17 20.99
C MET A 285 5.57 5.79 21.60
N PRO A 286 5.65 5.69 22.94
CA PRO A 286 5.71 4.40 23.62
C PRO A 286 4.54 3.49 23.24
N GLU A 287 4.82 2.19 23.12
CA GLU A 287 3.84 1.17 22.69
C GLU A 287 2.54 1.21 23.51
N PHE A 288 2.63 1.34 24.85
CA PHE A 288 1.45 1.40 25.71
C PHE A 288 0.52 2.60 25.43
N ILE A 289 1.05 3.69 24.87
CA ILE A 289 0.26 4.87 24.48
C ILE A 289 -0.47 4.57 23.17
N ILE A 290 0.24 4.00 22.20
CA ILE A 290 -0.33 3.59 20.91
C ILE A 290 -1.43 2.55 21.12
N ASP A 291 -1.17 1.52 21.93
CA ASP A 291 -2.15 0.47 22.20
C ASP A 291 -3.43 1.03 22.82
N LYS A 292 -3.31 1.91 23.83
CA LYS A 292 -4.46 2.58 24.42
C LYS A 292 -5.23 3.42 23.40
N ALA A 293 -4.52 4.16 22.55
CA ALA A 293 -5.14 4.99 21.52
C ALA A 293 -5.88 4.15 20.47
N VAL A 294 -5.25 3.08 19.98
CA VAL A 294 -5.80 2.16 18.99
C VAL A 294 -7.01 1.41 19.55
N ILE A 295 -6.92 0.85 20.76
CA ILE A 295 -8.04 0.17 21.43
C ILE A 295 -9.24 1.12 21.56
N ARG A 296 -9.00 2.35 22.04
CA ARG A 296 -10.06 3.35 22.22
C ARG A 296 -10.67 3.79 20.89
N SER A 297 -9.84 4.04 19.88
CA SER A 297 -10.29 4.45 18.54
C SER A 297 -11.14 3.36 17.89
N SER A 298 -10.66 2.12 17.88
CA SER A 298 -11.41 0.97 17.37
C SER A 298 -12.71 0.72 18.14
N ALA A 299 -12.73 0.91 19.46
CA ALA A 299 -13.96 0.81 20.24
C ALA A 299 -15.01 1.85 19.82
N LYS A 300 -14.61 3.12 19.71
CA LYS A 300 -15.51 4.20 19.26
C LYS A 300 -16.06 3.96 17.86
N LEU A 301 -15.20 3.55 16.92
CA LEU A 301 -15.62 3.26 15.54
C LEU A 301 -16.62 2.09 15.49
N ARG A 302 -16.40 1.06 16.29
CA ARG A 302 -17.33 -0.07 16.42
C ARG A 302 -18.67 0.38 17.00
N GLU A 303 -18.66 1.11 18.10
CA GLU A 303 -19.87 1.62 18.75
C GLU A 303 -20.71 2.46 17.79
N ALA A 304 -20.08 3.40 17.06
CA ALA A 304 -20.76 4.21 16.06
C ALA A 304 -21.34 3.38 14.91
N ALA A 305 -20.63 2.34 14.45
CA ALA A 305 -21.10 1.47 13.38
C ALA A 305 -22.30 0.62 13.83
N LEU A 306 -22.27 0.08 15.05
CA LEU A 306 -23.37 -0.70 15.61
C LEU A 306 -24.62 0.16 15.83
N ALA A 307 -24.47 1.37 16.40
CA ALA A 307 -25.58 2.31 16.57
C ALA A 307 -26.25 2.65 15.23
N LYS A 308 -25.47 2.93 14.19
CA LYS A 308 -25.98 3.20 12.84
C LYS A 308 -26.69 1.99 12.22
N LYS A 309 -26.29 0.77 12.58
CA LYS A 309 -26.92 -0.46 12.12
C LYS A 309 -28.26 -0.69 12.82
N GLU A 310 -28.34 -0.41 14.11
CA GLU A 310 -29.59 -0.45 14.87
C GLU A 310 -30.59 0.58 14.36
N GLU A 311 -30.19 1.83 14.11
CA GLU A 311 -31.05 2.86 13.54
C GLU A 311 -31.66 2.43 12.19
N LYS A 312 -30.86 1.81 11.32
CA LYS A 312 -31.34 1.30 10.02
C LYS A 312 -32.30 0.12 10.12
N LEU A 313 -32.26 -0.65 11.21
CA LEU A 313 -33.19 -1.76 11.44
C LEU A 313 -34.54 -1.27 11.99
N LEU A 314 -34.55 -0.08 12.59
CA LEU A 314 -35.73 0.55 13.16
C LEU A 314 -36.45 1.50 12.19
N SER A 315 -35.82 1.85 11.05
CA SER A 315 -36.38 2.69 9.97
C SER A 315 -36.98 1.86 8.84
#